data_AF-A0A970IMD4-F1
#
_entry.id   AF-A0A970IMD4-F1
#
_cell.length_a   1.000
_cell.length_b   1.000
_cell.length_c   1.000
_cell.angle_alpha   90.00
_cell.angle_beta   90.00
_cell.angle_gamma   90.00
#
_symmetry.space_group_name_H-M   'P 1'
#
loop_
_entity.id
_entity.type
_entity.pdbx_description
1 polymer ?
#
loop_
_entity_poly.entity_id
_entity_poly.type
_entity_poly.pdbx_seq_one_letter_code
_entity_poly.pdbx_strand_id
1 'polypeptide(L)'
;MNKNIWVIPLVLLVLLSATGAFRWDKEPVQSYGKSLKVQALKDRWTNQIWFKLNGSIPEETDSSWENILRGTNIMPDCADYHMGDLFPYFTNTQVDKKADKIKNSSIGRNKLNELNDARVKAQNTKDYNSKGHTQYLILYKKLEYDQGLLKETLDLNNYYGFKRYAFEHGLPVKNDYAVIRRHIPSSIVDACNTWRNANNQIIQIDNQITNIHLWYRSEAIKKLTKQAEAAKTITSIIWIALLALLFVMTLLFYRKGRT
;
A
#
# COMPACT_ATOMS: atom_id res chain seq x y z
N MET A 1 -4.34 -16.67 64.76
CA MET A 1 -4.23 -16.30 63.33
C MET A 1 -5.53 -16.68 62.63
N ASN A 2 -6.14 -15.77 61.87
CA ASN A 2 -7.38 -16.05 61.13
C ASN A 2 -7.15 -17.17 60.10
N LYS A 3 -7.87 -18.29 60.23
CA LYS A 3 -7.77 -19.47 59.35
C LYS A 3 -8.15 -19.19 57.87
N ASN A 4 -8.63 -17.98 57.55
CA ASN A 4 -9.19 -17.63 56.25
C ASN A 4 -8.37 -16.59 55.46
N ILE A 5 -7.11 -16.32 55.82
CA ILE A 5 -6.27 -15.31 55.13
C ILE A 5 -6.07 -15.63 53.63
N TRP A 6 -6.12 -16.91 53.25
CA TRP A 6 -6.01 -17.36 51.85
C TRP A 6 -7.19 -16.97 50.94
N VAL A 7 -8.33 -16.57 51.52
CA VAL A 7 -9.52 -16.15 50.77
C VAL A 7 -9.27 -14.83 50.02
N ILE A 8 -8.47 -13.94 50.60
CA ILE A 8 -8.17 -12.62 50.01
C ILE A 8 -7.48 -12.76 48.63
N PRO A 9 -6.33 -13.44 48.49
CA PRO A 9 -5.68 -13.58 47.19
C PRO A 9 -6.52 -14.41 46.19
N LEU A 10 -7.34 -15.35 46.67
CA LEU A 10 -8.28 -16.08 45.81
C LEU A 10 -9.35 -15.16 45.20
N VAL A 11 -9.99 -14.31 46.02
CA VAL A 11 -10.98 -13.33 45.54
C VAL A 11 -10.32 -12.37 44.54
N LEU A 12 -9.11 -11.89 44.82
CA LEU A 12 -8.35 -11.07 43.88
C LEU A 12 -8.04 -11.80 42.56
N LEU A 13 -7.67 -13.08 42.61
CA LEU A 13 -7.41 -13.88 41.42
C LEU A 13 -8.69 -14.03 40.56
N VAL A 14 -9.83 -14.28 41.19
CA VAL A 14 -11.13 -14.38 40.49
C VAL A 14 -11.49 -13.04 39.86
N LEU A 15 -11.37 -11.93 40.60
CA LEU A 15 -11.62 -10.59 40.08
C LEU A 15 -10.69 -10.25 38.91
N LEU A 16 -9.39 -10.55 39.01
CA LEU A 16 -8.43 -10.30 37.94
C LEU A 16 -8.67 -11.19 36.72
N SER A 17 -9.15 -12.42 36.91
CA SER A 17 -9.53 -13.29 35.80
C SER A 17 -10.75 -12.74 35.07
N ALA A 18 -11.73 -12.22 35.82
CA ALA A 18 -12.91 -11.59 35.25
C ALA A 18 -12.56 -10.35 34.40
N THR A 19 -11.59 -9.51 34.81
CA THR A 19 -11.19 -8.34 34.01
C THR A 19 -10.63 -8.71 32.63
N GLY A 20 -10.02 -9.89 32.48
CA GLY A 20 -9.60 -10.43 31.19
C GLY A 20 -10.77 -10.85 30.31
N ALA A 21 -11.77 -11.53 30.89
CA ALA A 21 -12.98 -11.93 30.18
C ALA A 21 -13.78 -10.72 29.65
N PHE A 22 -13.78 -9.62 30.40
CA PHE A 22 -14.45 -8.35 30.05
C PHE A 22 -13.52 -7.33 29.37
N ARG A 23 -12.38 -7.75 28.83
CA ARG A 23 -11.44 -6.83 28.16
C ARG A 23 -12.05 -6.15 26.93
N TRP A 24 -12.87 -6.87 26.18
CA TRP A 24 -13.37 -6.44 24.88
C TRP A 24 -14.84 -6.01 24.96
N ASP A 25 -15.09 -4.74 24.64
CA ASP A 25 -16.43 -4.28 24.30
C ASP A 25 -16.73 -4.60 22.86
N LYS A 26 -17.78 -5.39 22.62
CA LYS A 26 -18.14 -5.87 21.29
C LYS A 26 -19.35 -5.11 20.78
N GLU A 27 -19.21 -4.48 19.62
CA GLU A 27 -20.34 -3.91 18.90
C GLU A 27 -21.07 -4.99 18.06
N PRO A 28 -22.30 -4.71 17.60
CA PRO A 28 -23.00 -5.59 16.68
C PRO A 28 -22.17 -5.86 15.41
N VAL A 29 -22.29 -7.08 14.88
CA VAL A 29 -21.66 -7.44 13.61
C VAL A 29 -22.40 -6.74 12.47
N GLN A 30 -21.66 -6.01 11.66
CA GLN A 30 -22.16 -5.37 10.45
C GLN A 30 -21.76 -6.22 9.24
N SER A 31 -22.70 -6.45 8.32
CA SER A 31 -22.43 -7.18 7.08
C SER A 31 -22.39 -6.20 5.92
N TYR A 32 -21.34 -6.31 5.10
CA TYR A 32 -21.12 -5.51 3.90
C TYR A 32 -21.19 -6.45 2.70
N GLY A 33 -22.22 -6.27 1.86
CA GLY A 33 -22.57 -7.23 0.82
C GLY A 33 -22.92 -8.60 1.39
N LYS A 34 -22.61 -9.67 0.64
CA LYS A 34 -22.86 -11.07 1.04
C LYS A 34 -21.67 -11.76 1.69
N SER A 35 -20.47 -11.19 1.58
CA SER A 35 -19.21 -11.88 1.90
C SER A 35 -18.49 -11.32 3.11
N LEU A 36 -18.47 -9.99 3.34
CA LEU A 36 -17.67 -9.38 4.40
C LEU A 36 -18.50 -9.11 5.66
N LYS A 37 -18.02 -9.59 6.80
CA LYS A 37 -18.56 -9.28 8.12
C LYS A 37 -17.52 -8.55 8.95
N VAL A 38 -17.89 -7.38 9.44
CA VAL A 38 -17.05 -6.50 10.26
C VAL A 38 -17.65 -6.40 11.65
N GLN A 39 -16.82 -6.57 12.67
CA GLN A 39 -17.20 -6.31 14.06
C GLN A 39 -16.22 -5.34 14.71
N ALA A 40 -16.73 -4.23 15.23
CA ALA A 40 -15.92 -3.34 16.05
C ALA A 40 -15.77 -3.89 17.47
N LEU A 41 -14.53 -3.82 17.97
CA LEU A 41 -14.10 -4.31 19.27
C LEU A 41 -13.28 -3.22 19.93
N LYS A 42 -13.75 -2.68 21.05
CA LYS A 42 -12.98 -1.71 21.82
C LYS A 42 -12.23 -2.43 22.93
N ASP A 43 -10.91 -2.35 22.90
CA ASP A 43 -10.05 -2.85 23.97
C ASP A 43 -10.14 -1.89 25.16
N ARG A 44 -10.81 -2.30 26.24
CA ARG A 44 -10.97 -1.45 27.43
C ARG A 44 -9.65 -1.09 28.09
N TRP A 45 -8.62 -1.90 27.90
CA TRP A 45 -7.34 -1.66 28.55
C TRP A 45 -6.47 -0.63 27.81
N THR A 46 -6.54 -0.61 26.48
CA THR A 46 -5.76 0.33 25.65
C THR A 46 -6.61 1.48 25.10
N ASN A 47 -7.94 1.42 25.27
CA ASN A 47 -8.94 2.29 24.67
C ASN A 47 -8.87 2.32 23.12
N GLN A 48 -8.21 1.33 22.51
CA GLN A 48 -8.04 1.21 21.07
C GLN A 48 -9.22 0.45 20.46
N ILE A 49 -9.74 0.95 19.34
CA ILE A 49 -10.77 0.26 18.55
C ILE A 49 -10.08 -0.68 17.57
N TRP A 50 -10.61 -1.88 17.43
CA TRP A 50 -10.17 -2.92 16.52
C TRP A 50 -11.35 -3.38 15.67
N PHE A 51 -11.12 -3.62 14.39
CA PHE A 51 -12.07 -4.31 13.53
C PHE A 51 -11.68 -5.77 13.40
N LYS A 52 -12.63 -6.65 13.69
CA LYS A 52 -12.56 -8.06 13.38
C LYS A 52 -13.22 -8.30 12.02
N LEU A 53 -12.46 -8.80 11.06
CA LEU A 53 -12.93 -9.08 9.72
C LEU A 53 -13.14 -10.58 9.51
N ASN A 54 -14.26 -10.95 8.90
CA ASN A 54 -14.53 -12.33 8.49
C ASN A 54 -15.10 -12.34 7.06
N GLY A 55 -14.57 -13.21 6.21
CA GLY A 55 -14.96 -13.35 4.81
C GLY A 55 -14.08 -12.55 3.85
N SER A 56 -14.48 -12.49 2.58
CA SER A 56 -13.78 -11.77 1.52
C SER A 56 -14.38 -10.38 1.27
N ILE A 57 -13.52 -9.46 0.82
CA ILE A 57 -13.95 -8.12 0.40
C ILE A 57 -14.88 -8.29 -0.80
N PRO A 58 -16.11 -7.73 -0.76
CA PRO A 58 -17.07 -7.89 -1.85
C PRO A 58 -16.55 -7.20 -3.12
N GLU A 59 -16.69 -7.88 -4.27
CA GLU A 59 -16.40 -7.30 -5.59
C GLU A 59 -17.42 -6.22 -6.01
N GLU A 60 -18.58 -6.17 -5.33
CA GLU A 60 -19.64 -5.22 -5.62
C GLU A 60 -19.22 -3.77 -5.33
N THR A 61 -19.71 -2.84 -6.16
CA THR A 61 -19.39 -1.40 -6.17
C THR A 61 -19.86 -0.60 -4.94
N ASP A 62 -20.35 -1.26 -3.89
CA ASP A 62 -20.76 -0.58 -2.67
C ASP A 62 -19.51 -0.12 -1.89
N SER A 63 -19.05 1.10 -2.19
CA SER A 63 -17.89 1.76 -1.58
C SER A 63 -17.99 2.00 -0.06
N SER A 64 -19.09 1.59 0.60
CA SER A 64 -19.24 1.74 2.05
C SER A 64 -18.17 0.99 2.86
N TRP A 65 -17.68 -0.16 2.36
CA TRP A 65 -16.60 -0.90 3.04
C TRP A 65 -15.25 -0.18 2.95
N GLU A 66 -14.99 0.61 1.89
CA GLU A 66 -13.71 1.31 1.72
C GLU A 66 -13.47 2.29 2.87
N ASN A 67 -14.52 3.01 3.29
CA ASN A 67 -14.42 4.01 4.36
C ASN A 67 -14.01 3.39 5.70
N ILE A 68 -14.38 2.14 5.93
CA ILE A 68 -14.04 1.39 7.14
C ILE A 68 -12.58 0.96 7.08
N LEU A 69 -12.15 0.43 5.93
CA LEU A 69 -10.78 -0.06 5.75
C LEU A 69 -9.76 1.08 5.64
N ARG A 70 -10.16 2.30 5.22
CA ARG A 70 -9.29 3.50 5.17
C ARG A 70 -8.65 3.86 6.51
N GLY A 71 -9.28 3.51 7.62
CA GLY A 71 -8.73 3.70 8.98
C GLY A 71 -7.84 2.56 9.46
N THR A 72 -7.68 1.50 8.67
CA THR A 72 -6.89 0.30 9.00
C THR A 72 -5.65 0.19 8.12
N ASN A 73 -4.71 -0.68 8.48
CA ASN A 73 -3.53 -0.97 7.66
C ASN A 73 -3.77 -2.11 6.64
N ILE A 74 -5.00 -2.25 6.15
CA ILE A 74 -5.35 -3.26 5.16
C ILE A 74 -5.29 -2.61 3.79
N MET A 75 -4.56 -3.23 2.88
CA MET A 75 -4.67 -2.94 1.47
C MET A 75 -5.74 -3.89 0.93
N PRO A 76 -6.89 -3.39 0.45
CA PRO A 76 -7.97 -4.27 0.03
C PRO A 76 -7.53 -5.08 -1.19
N ASP A 77 -7.45 -6.40 -1.02
CA ASP A 77 -7.34 -7.36 -2.11
C ASP A 77 -8.62 -8.21 -2.11
N CYS A 78 -9.33 -8.24 -3.25
CA CYS A 78 -10.55 -9.03 -3.40
C CYS A 78 -10.28 -10.54 -3.31
N ALA A 79 -9.02 -10.97 -3.48
CA ALA A 79 -8.63 -12.36 -3.29
C ALA A 79 -8.42 -12.75 -1.81
N ASP A 80 -8.29 -11.77 -0.90
CA ASP A 80 -8.02 -12.05 0.50
C ASP A 80 -9.28 -12.48 1.25
N TYR A 81 -9.19 -13.63 1.93
CA TYR A 81 -10.25 -14.15 2.81
C TYR A 81 -9.83 -14.06 4.27
N HIS A 82 -10.55 -13.26 5.06
CA HIS A 82 -10.26 -13.04 6.46
C HIS A 82 -10.97 -14.05 7.37
N MET A 83 -10.26 -14.63 8.34
CA MET A 83 -10.79 -15.63 9.28
C MET A 83 -10.83 -15.13 10.72
N GLY A 84 -11.36 -13.92 10.92
CA GLY A 84 -11.44 -13.28 12.23
C GLY A 84 -10.20 -12.46 12.60
N ASP A 85 -9.48 -12.00 11.59
CA ASP A 85 -8.31 -11.14 11.73
C ASP A 85 -8.67 -9.82 12.40
N LEU A 86 -7.78 -9.32 13.27
CA LEU A 86 -7.99 -8.12 14.09
C LEU A 86 -7.08 -7.00 13.63
N PHE A 87 -7.68 -5.88 13.22
CA PHE A 87 -6.95 -4.71 12.75
C PHE A 87 -7.28 -3.49 13.59
N PRO A 88 -6.28 -2.74 14.09
CA PRO A 88 -6.58 -1.53 14.82
C PRO A 88 -7.16 -0.48 13.85
N TYR A 89 -8.19 0.22 14.32
CA TYR A 89 -8.83 1.31 13.58
C TYR A 89 -8.35 2.67 14.08
N PHE A 90 -8.04 3.56 13.14
CA PHE A 90 -7.64 4.93 13.41
C PHE A 90 -8.54 5.89 12.65
N THR A 91 -9.02 6.92 13.36
CA THR A 91 -9.76 8.02 12.75
C THR A 91 -8.87 8.82 11.80
N ASN A 92 -9.47 9.50 10.81
CA ASN A 92 -8.73 10.38 9.91
C ASN A 92 -7.89 11.41 10.68
N THR A 93 -8.45 12.03 11.73
CA THR A 93 -7.73 13.00 12.57
C THR A 93 -6.48 12.44 13.22
N GLN A 94 -6.51 11.19 13.70
CA GLN A 94 -5.33 10.52 14.28
C GLN A 94 -4.28 10.25 13.21
N VAL A 95 -4.71 9.75 12.05
CA VAL A 95 -3.83 9.47 10.92
C VAL A 95 -3.17 10.76 10.41
N ASP A 96 -3.94 11.82 10.20
CA ASP A 96 -3.47 13.12 9.72
C ASP A 96 -2.48 13.76 10.69
N LYS A 97 -2.80 13.80 11.99
CA LYS A 97 -1.89 14.31 13.02
C LYS A 97 -0.55 13.55 13.03
N LYS A 98 -0.56 12.24 12.76
CA LYS A 98 0.65 11.43 12.70
C LYS A 98 1.39 11.60 11.37
N ALA A 99 0.65 11.74 10.26
CA ALA A 99 1.18 12.00 8.93
C ALA A 99 1.90 13.36 8.89
N ASP A 100 1.34 14.41 9.50
CA ASP A 100 1.99 15.72 9.62
C ASP A 100 3.30 15.66 10.41
N LYS A 101 3.35 14.85 11.48
CA LYS A 101 4.60 14.59 12.20
C LYS A 101 5.63 13.89 11.33
N ILE A 102 5.21 12.95 10.48
CA ILE A 102 6.10 12.25 9.55
C ILE A 102 6.61 13.22 8.49
N LYS A 103 5.73 14.01 7.88
CA LYS A 103 6.07 15.05 6.90
C LYS A 103 7.20 15.96 7.40
N ASN A 104 7.09 16.42 8.64
CA ASN A 104 8.08 17.32 9.26
C ASN A 104 9.31 16.61 9.86
N SER A 105 9.32 15.26 9.89
CA SER A 105 10.45 14.49 10.40
C SER A 105 11.60 14.39 9.40
N SER A 106 12.76 13.91 9.85
CA SER A 106 13.89 13.57 8.96
C SER A 106 13.49 12.54 7.91
N ILE A 107 12.70 11.53 8.28
CA ILE A 107 12.24 10.48 7.36
C ILE A 107 11.41 11.09 6.22
N GLY A 108 10.46 11.98 6.55
CA GLY A 108 9.61 12.62 5.54
C GLY A 108 10.37 13.56 4.62
N ARG A 109 11.31 14.35 5.17
CA ARG A 109 12.20 15.21 4.39
C ARG A 109 13.15 14.41 3.50
N ASN A 110 13.74 13.33 4.03
CA ASN A 110 14.62 12.45 3.27
C ASN A 110 13.88 11.81 2.10
N LYS A 111 12.63 11.36 2.30
CA LYS A 111 11.84 10.77 1.20
C LYS A 111 11.54 11.79 0.10
N LEU A 112 11.21 13.02 0.47
CA LEU A 112 10.98 14.09 -0.51
C LEU A 112 12.27 14.45 -1.26
N ASN A 113 13.40 14.55 -0.55
CA ASN A 113 14.70 14.81 -1.16
C ASN A 113 15.11 13.68 -2.12
N GLU A 114 14.94 12.42 -1.73
CA GLU A 114 15.18 11.25 -2.59
C GLU A 114 14.40 11.34 -3.92
N LEU A 115 13.11 11.71 -3.86
CA LEU A 115 12.29 11.89 -5.05
C LEU A 115 12.77 13.06 -5.90
N ASN A 116 13.13 14.19 -5.28
CA ASN A 116 13.65 15.35 -6.00
C ASN A 116 15.01 15.05 -6.67
N ASP A 117 15.91 14.35 -5.99
CA ASP A 117 17.21 13.95 -6.54
C ASP A 117 17.04 12.97 -7.71
N ALA A 118 16.13 12.00 -7.58
CA ALA A 118 15.78 11.09 -8.66
C ALA A 118 15.19 11.85 -9.87
N ARG A 119 14.35 12.86 -9.62
CA ARG A 119 13.79 13.72 -10.66
C ARG A 119 14.88 14.50 -11.39
N VAL A 120 15.80 15.13 -10.66
CA VAL A 120 16.94 15.87 -11.24
C VAL A 120 17.82 14.96 -12.08
N LYS A 121 18.12 13.74 -11.59
CA LYS A 121 18.89 12.76 -12.36
C LYS A 121 18.19 12.37 -13.67
N ALA A 122 16.89 12.08 -13.62
CA ALA A 122 16.11 11.75 -14.81
C ALA A 122 16.03 12.95 -15.77
N GLN A 123 15.89 14.18 -15.26
CA GLN A 123 15.91 15.40 -16.05
C GLN A 123 17.26 15.58 -16.77
N ASN A 124 18.39 15.39 -16.08
CA ASN A 124 19.71 15.46 -16.69
C ASN A 124 19.87 14.40 -17.80
N THR A 125 19.38 13.17 -17.60
CA THR A 125 19.38 12.13 -18.63
C THR A 125 18.51 12.51 -19.84
N LYS A 126 17.33 13.08 -19.59
CA LYS A 126 16.43 13.58 -20.64
C LYS A 126 17.10 14.70 -21.44
N ASP A 127 17.70 15.68 -20.77
CA ASP A 127 18.33 16.82 -21.43
C ASP A 127 19.55 16.41 -22.25
N TYR A 128 20.38 15.52 -21.71
CA TYR A 128 21.53 14.95 -22.41
C TYR A 128 21.13 14.24 -23.73
N ASN A 129 20.00 13.53 -23.72
CA ASN A 129 19.52 12.77 -24.88
C ASN A 129 18.53 13.55 -25.78
N SER A 130 18.24 14.82 -25.45
CA SER A 130 17.24 15.63 -26.15
C SER A 130 17.54 15.80 -27.63
N LYS A 131 18.80 16.05 -27.99
CA LYS A 131 19.23 16.21 -29.38
C LYS A 131 18.98 14.94 -30.20
N GLY A 132 19.31 13.77 -29.65
CA GLY A 132 19.06 12.48 -30.32
C GLY A 132 17.58 12.21 -30.51
N HIS A 133 16.74 12.55 -29.52
CA HIS A 133 15.29 12.48 -29.66
C HIS A 133 14.76 13.40 -30.77
N THR A 134 15.19 14.66 -30.82
CA THR A 134 14.79 15.61 -31.88
C THR A 134 15.23 15.12 -33.26
N GLN A 135 16.46 14.65 -33.40
CA GLN A 135 16.95 14.08 -34.66
C GLN A 135 16.15 12.85 -35.08
N TYR A 136 15.80 11.98 -34.12
CA TYR A 136 14.92 10.84 -34.37
C TYR A 136 13.58 11.29 -34.95
N LEU A 137 12.93 12.30 -34.35
CA LEU A 137 11.64 12.81 -34.84
C LEU A 137 11.74 13.39 -36.26
N ILE A 138 12.80 14.14 -36.55
CA ILE A 138 13.05 14.70 -37.89
C ILE A 138 13.24 13.56 -38.92
N LEU A 139 14.09 12.59 -38.63
CA LEU A 139 14.34 11.46 -39.53
C LEU A 139 13.09 10.60 -39.70
N TYR A 140 12.39 10.30 -38.61
CA TYR A 140 11.13 9.56 -38.64
C TYR A 140 10.12 10.26 -39.56
N LYS A 141 9.96 11.58 -39.42
CA LYS A 141 9.01 12.34 -40.25
C LYS A 141 9.41 12.36 -41.72
N LYS A 142 10.71 12.46 -42.02
CA LYS A 142 11.23 12.40 -43.39
C LYS A 142 10.96 11.04 -44.03
N LEU A 143 11.13 9.96 -43.28
CA LEU A 143 10.98 8.58 -43.76
C LEU A 143 9.53 8.07 -43.73
N GLU A 144 8.62 8.78 -43.05
CA GLU A 144 7.22 8.36 -42.84
C GLU A 144 6.47 8.08 -44.16
N TYR A 145 6.80 8.81 -45.23
CA TYR A 145 6.18 8.70 -46.56
C TYR A 145 7.21 8.47 -47.68
N ASP A 146 8.41 7.99 -47.32
CA ASP A 146 9.44 7.68 -48.30
C ASP A 146 9.03 6.48 -49.16
N GLN A 147 8.86 6.71 -50.46
CA GLN A 147 8.42 5.70 -51.43
C GLN A 147 9.43 4.56 -51.60
N GLY A 148 10.73 4.82 -51.38
CA GLY A 148 11.79 3.81 -51.45
C GLY A 148 11.67 2.76 -50.33
N LEU A 149 11.22 3.18 -49.14
CA LEU A 149 10.97 2.29 -48.01
C LEU A 149 9.63 1.56 -48.09
N LEU A 150 8.73 2.02 -48.97
CA LEU A 150 7.39 1.45 -49.06
C LEU A 150 7.41 0.03 -49.65
N LYS A 151 8.33 -0.23 -50.57
CA LYS A 151 8.56 -1.56 -51.13
C LYS A 151 8.95 -2.57 -50.05
N GLU A 152 9.90 -2.21 -49.20
CA GLU A 152 10.31 -3.04 -48.06
C GLU A 152 9.17 -3.22 -47.04
N THR A 153 8.36 -2.18 -46.83
CA THR A 153 7.16 -2.25 -45.98
C THR A 153 6.13 -3.24 -46.51
N LEU A 154 5.93 -3.30 -47.83
CA LEU A 154 5.02 -4.24 -48.49
C LEU A 154 5.55 -5.68 -48.42
N ASP A 155 6.86 -5.86 -48.57
CA ASP A 155 7.53 -7.17 -48.52
C ASP A 155 7.54 -7.78 -47.10
N LEU A 156 7.71 -6.97 -46.05
CA LEU A 156 7.80 -7.45 -44.66
C LEU A 156 6.49 -7.92 -44.05
N ASN A 157 5.37 -7.36 -44.47
CA ASN A 157 4.09 -7.49 -43.77
C ASN A 157 3.03 -8.28 -44.56
N ASN A 158 3.39 -8.86 -45.72
CA ASN A 158 2.47 -9.61 -46.58
C ASN A 158 1.16 -8.84 -46.85
N TYR A 159 1.27 -7.52 -47.05
CA TYR A 159 0.11 -6.63 -47.15
C TYR A 159 -0.65 -6.89 -48.46
N TYR A 160 -1.84 -7.48 -48.34
CA TYR A 160 -2.87 -7.45 -49.37
C TYR A 160 -3.87 -6.30 -49.09
N GLY A 161 -4.42 -5.68 -50.14
CA GLY A 161 -5.51 -4.70 -50.02
C GLY A 161 -5.13 -3.23 -50.21
N PHE A 162 -5.81 -2.34 -49.49
CA PHE A 162 -5.83 -0.88 -49.75
C PHE A 162 -4.45 -0.21 -49.76
N LYS A 163 -3.49 -0.62 -48.92
CA LYS A 163 -2.14 -0.03 -48.91
C LYS A 163 -1.35 -0.34 -50.19
N ARG A 164 -1.47 -1.56 -50.70
CA ARG A 164 -0.84 -1.96 -51.96
C ARG A 164 -1.50 -1.25 -53.14
N TYR A 165 -2.83 -1.19 -53.16
CA TYR A 165 -3.58 -0.40 -54.13
C TYR A 165 -3.16 1.08 -54.11
N ALA A 166 -3.09 1.68 -52.92
CA ALA A 166 -2.69 3.06 -52.73
C ALA A 166 -1.27 3.31 -53.25
N PHE A 167 -0.32 2.42 -52.96
CA PHE A 167 1.02 2.49 -53.53
C PHE A 167 1.05 2.38 -55.05
N GLU A 168 0.36 1.38 -55.62
CA GLU A 168 0.28 1.14 -57.07
C GLU A 168 -0.35 2.33 -57.81
N HIS A 169 -1.17 3.13 -57.14
CA HIS A 169 -1.82 4.34 -57.68
C HIS A 169 -1.15 5.65 -57.24
N GLY A 170 0.07 5.60 -56.66
CA GLY A 170 0.84 6.78 -56.29
C GLY A 170 0.25 7.60 -55.12
N LEU A 171 -0.66 7.03 -54.35
CA LEU A 171 -1.23 7.66 -53.16
C LEU A 171 -0.22 7.61 -51.99
N PRO A 172 -0.20 8.62 -51.11
CA PRO A 172 0.68 8.64 -49.96
C PRO A 172 0.30 7.53 -48.98
N VAL A 173 1.20 6.57 -48.80
CA VAL A 173 1.06 5.49 -47.82
C VAL A 173 2.11 5.70 -46.74
N LYS A 174 1.69 5.56 -45.48
CA LYS A 174 2.60 5.66 -44.34
C LYS A 174 3.39 4.36 -44.18
N ASN A 175 4.71 4.49 -44.08
CA ASN A 175 5.64 3.39 -43.81
C ASN A 175 5.43 2.78 -42.42
N ASP A 176 5.75 1.49 -42.29
CA ASP A 176 5.69 0.81 -40.99
C ASP A 176 6.77 1.35 -40.04
N TYR A 177 6.42 1.49 -38.77
CA TYR A 177 7.34 1.98 -37.74
C TYR A 177 8.63 1.15 -37.65
N ALA A 178 8.54 -0.18 -37.78
CA ALA A 178 9.70 -1.06 -37.73
C ALA A 178 10.66 -0.84 -38.91
N VAL A 179 10.11 -0.61 -40.11
CA VAL A 179 10.90 -0.32 -41.33
C VAL A 179 11.60 1.02 -41.20
N ILE A 180 10.87 2.06 -40.81
CA ILE A 180 11.45 3.39 -40.57
C ILE A 180 12.57 3.30 -39.52
N ARG A 181 12.34 2.58 -38.42
CA ARG A 181 13.32 2.46 -37.33
C ARG A 181 14.63 1.79 -37.77
N ARG A 182 14.61 0.82 -38.68
CA ARG A 182 15.81 0.16 -39.21
C ARG A 182 16.70 1.09 -40.04
N HIS A 183 16.11 2.13 -40.62
CA HIS A 183 16.80 3.11 -41.46
C HIS A 183 17.31 4.32 -40.68
N ILE A 184 16.99 4.42 -39.38
CA ILE A 184 17.54 5.45 -38.50
C ILE A 184 18.78 4.88 -37.80
N PRO A 185 19.91 5.61 -37.76
CA PRO A 185 21.11 5.17 -37.07
C PRO A 185 20.82 4.71 -35.63
N SER A 186 21.40 3.57 -35.23
CA SER A 186 21.15 2.95 -33.93
C SER A 186 21.43 3.90 -32.76
N SER A 187 22.49 4.71 -32.84
CA SER A 187 22.82 5.72 -31.82
C SER A 187 21.71 6.77 -31.61
N ILE A 188 21.01 7.16 -32.67
CA ILE A 188 19.87 8.09 -32.61
C ILE A 188 18.64 7.38 -32.02
N VAL A 189 18.42 6.13 -32.41
CA VAL A 189 17.35 5.29 -31.85
C VAL A 189 17.55 5.10 -30.34
N ASP A 190 18.76 4.79 -29.90
CA ASP A 190 19.10 4.56 -28.50
C ASP A 190 18.98 5.83 -27.66
N ALA A 191 19.45 6.97 -28.18
CA ALA A 191 19.25 8.26 -27.54
C ALA A 191 17.76 8.60 -27.41
N CYS A 192 16.95 8.36 -28.44
CA CYS A 192 15.50 8.55 -28.37
C CYS A 192 14.82 7.64 -27.34
N ASN A 193 15.21 6.37 -27.24
CA ASN A 193 14.66 5.44 -26.24
C ASN A 193 15.05 5.88 -24.82
N THR A 194 16.31 6.26 -24.62
CA THR A 194 16.82 6.77 -23.34
C THR A 194 16.08 8.03 -22.92
N TRP A 195 15.85 8.96 -23.85
CA TRP A 195 15.04 10.16 -23.62
C TRP A 195 13.61 9.82 -23.19
N ARG A 196 12.94 8.91 -23.90
CA ARG A 196 11.55 8.50 -23.60
C ARG A 196 11.46 7.84 -22.22
N ASN A 197 12.40 6.96 -21.90
CA ASN A 197 12.48 6.31 -20.60
C ASN A 197 12.68 7.33 -19.47
N ALA A 198 13.60 8.27 -19.64
CA ALA A 198 13.82 9.34 -18.67
C ALA A 198 12.59 10.24 -18.50
N ASN A 199 11.89 10.58 -19.59
CA ASN A 199 10.66 11.35 -19.53
C ASN A 199 9.53 10.60 -18.78
N ASN A 200 9.38 9.30 -19.03
CA ASN A 200 8.41 8.47 -18.32
C ASN A 200 8.73 8.37 -16.82
N GLN A 201 10.02 8.26 -16.47
CA GLN A 201 10.46 8.30 -15.07
C GLN A 201 10.10 9.62 -14.39
N ILE A 202 10.33 10.76 -15.05
CA ILE A 202 9.93 12.08 -14.51
C ILE A 202 8.42 12.12 -14.24
N ILE A 203 7.59 11.66 -15.16
CA ILE A 203 6.13 11.61 -14.99
C ILE A 203 5.75 10.76 -13.77
N GLN A 204 6.37 9.59 -13.60
CA GLN A 204 6.12 8.72 -12.45
C GLN A 204 6.55 9.38 -11.14
N ILE A 205 7.71 10.03 -11.11
CA ILE A 205 8.22 10.72 -9.92
C ILE A 205 7.35 11.94 -9.58
N ASP A 206 6.93 12.73 -10.56
CA ASP A 206 6.04 13.89 -10.35
C ASP A 206 4.69 13.45 -9.78
N ASN A 207 4.16 12.30 -10.24
CA ASN A 207 2.97 11.68 -9.66
C ASN A 207 3.21 11.26 -8.20
N GLN A 208 4.38 10.70 -7.87
CA GLN A 208 4.72 10.33 -6.49
C GLN A 208 4.89 11.54 -5.59
N ILE A 209 5.53 12.61 -6.06
CA ILE A 209 5.70 13.87 -5.32
C ILE A 209 4.33 14.51 -5.05
N THR A 210 3.47 14.59 -6.07
CA THR A 210 2.11 15.14 -5.94
C THR A 210 1.29 14.36 -4.90
N ASN A 211 1.45 13.04 -4.90
CA ASN A 211 0.74 12.13 -4.00
C ASN A 211 1.53 11.76 -2.73
N ILE A 212 2.58 12.50 -2.38
CA ILE A 212 3.44 12.17 -1.23
C ILE A 212 2.67 12.17 0.10
N HIS A 213 1.57 12.93 0.17
CA HIS A 213 0.67 12.95 1.31
C HIS A 213 0.02 11.59 1.59
N LEU A 214 -0.28 10.80 0.54
CA LEU A 214 -0.80 9.43 0.68
C LEU A 214 0.27 8.52 1.29
N TRP A 215 1.53 8.69 0.90
CA TRP A 215 2.65 7.97 1.51
C TRP A 215 2.82 8.31 2.99
N TYR A 216 2.72 9.60 3.37
CA TYR A 216 2.76 10.00 4.78
C TYR A 216 1.62 9.37 5.60
N ARG A 217 0.40 9.29 5.04
CA ARG A 217 -0.74 8.63 5.68
C ARG A 217 -0.54 7.12 5.83
N SER A 218 -0.02 6.44 4.81
CA SER A 218 0.29 5.01 4.90
C SER A 218 1.34 4.74 5.98
N GLU A 219 2.44 5.49 6.01
CA GLU A 219 3.48 5.33 7.04
C GLU A 219 2.97 5.71 8.44
N ALA A 220 2.04 6.66 8.54
CA ALA A 220 1.34 6.99 9.78
C ALA A 220 0.53 5.80 10.30
N ILE A 221 -0.30 5.19 9.45
CA ILE A 221 -1.11 4.02 9.78
C ILE A 221 -0.19 2.88 10.23
N LYS A 222 0.87 2.55 9.47
CA LYS A 222 1.84 1.51 9.84
C LYS A 222 2.45 1.73 11.23
N LYS A 223 2.85 2.97 11.55
CA LYS A 223 3.40 3.30 12.87
C LYS A 223 2.36 3.21 13.98
N LEU A 224 1.13 3.65 13.72
CA LEU A 224 0.04 3.56 14.68
C LEU A 224 -0.35 2.10 14.94
N THR A 225 -0.42 1.25 13.91
CA THR A 225 -0.65 -0.19 14.04
C THR A 225 0.38 -0.84 14.94
N LYS A 226 1.68 -0.61 14.68
CA LYS A 226 2.76 -1.13 15.53
C LYS A 226 2.63 -0.67 16.98
N GLN A 227 2.23 0.58 17.20
CA GLN A 227 2.02 1.12 18.55
C GLN A 227 0.84 0.45 19.25
N ALA A 228 -0.28 0.25 18.55
CA ALA A 228 -1.46 -0.44 19.06
C ALA A 228 -1.18 -1.91 19.40
N GLU A 229 -0.47 -2.62 18.52
CA GLU A 229 -0.06 -4.02 18.75
C GLU A 229 0.92 -4.16 19.92
N ALA A 230 1.89 -3.25 20.03
CA ALA A 230 2.81 -3.22 21.16
C ALA A 230 2.06 -2.97 22.48
N ALA A 231 1.17 -1.98 22.52
CA ALA A 231 0.35 -1.71 23.70
C ALA A 231 -0.51 -2.93 24.08
N LYS A 232 -1.22 -3.52 23.11
CA LYS A 232 -2.02 -4.74 23.30
C LYS A 232 -1.20 -5.87 23.91
N THR A 233 0.02 -6.10 23.38
CA THR A 233 0.92 -7.17 23.84
C THR A 233 1.44 -6.90 25.25
N ILE A 234 1.96 -5.71 25.51
CA ILE A 234 2.49 -5.31 26.83
C ILE A 234 1.42 -5.47 27.90
N THR A 235 0.21 -4.95 27.66
CA THR A 235 -0.86 -5.06 28.67
C THR A 235 -1.28 -6.51 28.91
N SER A 236 -1.28 -7.35 27.86
CA SER A 236 -1.56 -8.78 28.01
C SER A 236 -0.50 -9.48 28.87
N ILE A 237 0.78 -9.18 28.65
CA ILE A 237 1.89 -9.75 29.42
C ILE A 237 1.79 -9.33 30.88
N ILE A 238 1.56 -8.04 31.16
CA ILE A 238 1.40 -7.53 32.53
C ILE A 238 0.24 -8.25 33.23
N TRP A 239 -0.90 -8.41 32.56
CA TRP A 239 -2.05 -9.11 33.14
C TRP A 239 -1.77 -10.58 33.44
N ILE A 240 -1.13 -11.32 32.52
CA ILE A 240 -0.73 -12.72 32.75
C ILE A 240 0.25 -12.83 33.92
N ALA A 241 1.24 -11.94 34.00
CA ALA A 241 2.20 -11.93 35.09
C ALA A 241 1.52 -11.68 36.46
N LEU A 242 0.57 -10.76 36.51
CA LEU A 242 -0.22 -10.50 37.73
C LEU A 242 -1.08 -11.70 38.12
N LEU A 243 -1.70 -12.39 37.17
CA LEU A 243 -2.44 -13.64 37.42
C LEU A 243 -1.54 -14.72 38.01
N ALA A 244 -0.36 -14.94 37.42
CA ALA A 244 0.59 -15.93 37.89
C ALA A 244 1.07 -15.63 39.32
N LEU A 245 1.39 -14.36 39.61
CA LEU A 245 1.79 -13.94 40.96
C LEU A 245 0.65 -14.15 41.99
N LEU A 246 -0.59 -13.76 41.67
CA LEU A 246 -1.74 -13.98 42.55
C LEU A 246 -2.03 -15.47 42.75
N PHE A 247 -1.87 -16.29 41.72
CA PHE A 247 -2.04 -17.73 41.81
C PHE A 247 -1.02 -18.36 42.77
N VAL A 248 0.28 -18.04 42.61
CA VAL A 248 1.34 -18.51 43.52
C VAL A 248 1.09 -18.06 44.96
N MET A 249 0.72 -16.79 45.16
CA MET A 249 0.38 -16.27 46.49
C MET A 249 -0.80 -17.03 47.11
N THR A 250 -1.86 -17.27 46.34
CA THR A 250 -3.03 -18.05 46.78
C THR A 250 -2.62 -19.45 47.25
N LEU A 251 -1.77 -20.14 46.50
CA LEU A 251 -1.25 -21.46 46.88
C LEU A 251 -0.41 -21.43 48.16
N LEU A 252 0.47 -20.44 48.31
CA LEU A 252 1.32 -20.29 49.50
C LEU A 252 0.48 -20.03 50.77
N PHE A 253 -0.49 -19.11 50.70
CA PHE A 253 -1.38 -18.82 51.83
C PHE A 253 -2.30 -19.99 52.16
N TYR A 254 -2.82 -20.69 51.15
CA TYR A 254 -3.63 -21.88 51.35
C TYR A 254 -2.84 -22.98 52.07
N ARG A 255 -1.58 -23.23 51.65
CA ARG A 255 -0.70 -24.22 52.29
C ARG A 255 -0.40 -23.85 53.74
N LYS A 256 -0.04 -22.58 54.01
CA LYS A 256 0.27 -22.08 55.37
C LYS A 256 -0.94 -22.08 56.31
N GLY A 257 -2.16 -21.91 55.78
CA GLY A 257 -3.38 -21.96 56.60
C GLY A 257 -3.80 -23.37 57.02
N ARG A 258 -3.19 -24.41 56.42
CA ARG A 258 -3.49 -25.82 56.67
C ARG A 258 -2.54 -26.50 57.66
N THR A 259 -1.33 -25.95 57.81
CA THR A 259 -0.35 -26.29 58.87
C THR A 259 -0.67 -25.56 60.15
#